data_AF-A0A372BKW2-F1
#
_entry.id   AF-A0A372BKW2-F1
#
_cell.length_a   1.000
_cell.length_b   1.000
_cell.length_c   1.000
_cell.angle_alpha   90.00
_cell.angle_beta   90.00
_cell.angle_gamma   90.00
#
_symmetry.space_group_name_H-M   'P 1'
#
loop_
_entity.id
_entity.type
_entity.pdbx_description
1 polymer ?
#
loop_
_entity_poly.entity_id
_entity_poly.type
_entity_poly.pdbx_seq_one_letter_code
_entity_poly.pdbx_strand_id
1 'polypeptide(L)'
;MTPLKSSPHLLSFCFKLVLVLLLAYLLLSGFYMWMIGGTAIYVSSAVLLIMTAYIFKLGKYQKLCAVLNLLISATTLYFSTAHLFFSPVQFFIFLPALFFVLLAFARLEKVRALSKFLILLSLLIWCSIHFTQLKQLQAYYQTQHTGESWQQFGAL
;
A
#
# COMPACT_ATOMS: atom_id res chain seq x y z
N MET A 1 -11.92 -2.63 -38.09
CA MET A 1 -11.37 -2.52 -36.72
C MET A 1 -10.83 -3.89 -36.30
N THR A 2 -9.53 -4.09 -36.40
CA THR A 2 -8.85 -5.33 -35.96
C THR A 2 -8.68 -5.30 -34.43
N PRO A 3 -9.13 -6.32 -33.68
CA PRO A 3 -8.95 -6.35 -32.25
C PRO A 3 -7.46 -6.48 -31.94
N LEU A 4 -6.91 -5.50 -31.21
CA LEU A 4 -5.55 -5.55 -30.68
C LEU A 4 -5.41 -6.84 -29.86
N LYS A 5 -4.69 -7.81 -30.43
CA LYS A 5 -4.36 -9.09 -29.79
C LYS A 5 -3.33 -8.81 -28.70
N SER A 6 -3.80 -8.25 -27.58
CA SER A 6 -2.99 -8.04 -26.39
C SER A 6 -2.44 -9.39 -25.95
N SER A 7 -1.12 -9.59 -26.11
CA SER A 7 -0.47 -10.80 -25.63
C SER A 7 -0.69 -10.91 -24.12
N PRO A 8 -1.23 -12.04 -23.61
CA PRO A 8 -1.50 -12.22 -22.18
C PRO A 8 -0.22 -12.08 -21.33
N HIS A 9 0.94 -12.33 -21.93
CA HIS A 9 2.24 -12.16 -21.30
C HIS A 9 2.60 -10.69 -21.07
N LEU A 10 2.24 -9.82 -22.01
CA LEU A 10 2.54 -8.38 -21.98
C LEU A 10 1.61 -7.66 -20.98
N LEU A 11 0.35 -8.07 -20.90
CA LEU A 11 -0.61 -7.58 -19.91
C LEU A 11 -0.22 -8.01 -18.48
N SER A 12 0.25 -9.25 -18.31
CA SER A 12 0.79 -9.75 -17.03
C SER A 12 2.06 -9.00 -16.62
N PHE A 13 2.95 -8.68 -17.57
CA PHE A 13 4.14 -7.88 -17.31
C PHE A 13 3.79 -6.45 -16.91
N CYS A 14 2.92 -5.78 -17.67
CA CYS A 14 2.45 -4.42 -17.36
C CYS A 14 1.81 -4.35 -15.96
N PHE A 15 0.95 -5.31 -15.62
CA PHE A 15 0.38 -5.41 -14.27
C PHE A 15 1.45 -5.46 -13.18
N LYS A 16 2.47 -6.32 -13.35
CA LYS A 16 3.56 -6.44 -12.37
C LYS A 16 4.37 -5.15 -12.26
N LEU A 17 4.63 -4.49 -13.38
CA LEU A 17 5.39 -3.24 -13.41
C LEU A 17 4.63 -2.11 -12.70
N VAL A 18 3.35 -1.92 -13.03
CA VAL A 18 2.49 -0.93 -12.37
C VAL A 18 2.39 -1.21 -10.87
N LEU A 19 2.24 -2.49 -10.50
CA LEU A 19 2.21 -2.90 -9.10
C LEU A 19 3.49 -2.52 -8.36
N VAL A 20 4.66 -2.83 -8.93
CA VAL A 20 5.96 -2.49 -8.32
C VAL A 20 6.12 -0.98 -8.17
N LEU A 21 5.75 -0.20 -9.19
CA LEU A 21 5.83 1.26 -9.12
C LEU A 21 4.93 1.84 -8.03
N LEU A 22 3.69 1.35 -7.90
CA LEU A 22 2.76 1.79 -6.85
C LEU A 22 3.28 1.44 -5.44
N LEU A 23 3.80 0.22 -5.25
CA LEU A 23 4.40 -0.16 -3.97
C LEU A 23 5.64 0.67 -3.64
N ALA A 24 6.51 0.91 -4.63
CA ALA A 24 7.70 1.74 -4.44
C ALA A 24 7.33 3.18 -4.06
N TYR A 25 6.33 3.76 -4.74
CA TYR A 25 5.81 5.08 -4.40
C TYR A 25 5.24 5.13 -2.98
N LEU A 26 4.46 4.14 -2.57
CA LEU A 26 3.89 4.08 -1.21
C LEU A 26 4.97 3.93 -0.14
N LEU A 27 6.00 3.12 -0.39
CA LEU A 27 7.12 2.97 0.52
C LEU A 27 7.90 4.28 0.66
N LEU A 28 8.29 4.89 -0.46
CA LEU A 28 9.07 6.12 -0.46
C LEU A 28 8.28 7.28 0.15
N SER A 29 7.01 7.45 -0.24
CA SER A 29 6.14 8.50 0.29
C SER A 29 5.81 8.29 1.77
N GLY A 30 5.62 7.03 2.20
CA GLY A 30 5.44 6.71 3.61
C GLY A 30 6.67 7.03 4.44
N PHE A 31 7.86 6.67 3.94
CA PHE A 31 9.14 7.02 4.59
C PHE A 31 9.33 8.53 4.69
N TYR A 32 9.03 9.22 3.59
CA TYR A 32 9.12 10.66 3.51
C TYR A 32 8.17 11.34 4.53
N MET A 33 6.91 10.92 4.57
CA MET A 33 5.94 11.40 5.55
C MET A 33 6.42 11.20 6.98
N TRP A 34 6.92 10.00 7.31
CA TRP A 34 7.41 9.71 8.65
C TRP A 34 8.58 10.62 9.04
N MET A 35 9.52 10.85 8.13
CA MET A 35 10.68 11.73 8.35
C MET A 35 10.26 13.18 8.65
N ILE A 36 9.26 13.71 7.94
CA ILE A 36 8.74 15.06 8.17
C ILE A 36 7.71 15.15 9.31
N GLY A 37 7.68 14.18 10.23
CA GLY A 37 6.81 14.20 11.42
C GLY A 37 5.38 13.67 11.19
N GLY A 38 5.12 13.05 10.04
CA GLY A 38 3.89 12.32 9.76
C GLY A 38 3.81 10.96 10.48
N THR A 39 2.69 10.26 10.34
CA THR A 39 2.44 9.05 11.14
C THR A 39 3.21 7.83 10.62
N ALA A 40 3.86 7.09 11.53
CA ALA A 40 4.66 5.89 11.21
C ALA A 40 3.84 4.75 10.57
N ILE A 41 2.51 4.81 10.67
CA ILE A 41 1.57 3.85 10.08
C ILE A 41 1.72 3.72 8.56
N TYR A 42 2.13 4.79 7.88
CA TYR A 42 2.35 4.79 6.43
C TYR A 42 3.55 3.94 6.03
N VAL A 43 4.61 3.93 6.84
CA VAL A 43 5.77 3.06 6.62
C VAL A 43 5.40 1.61 6.91
N SER A 44 4.77 1.35 8.06
CA SER A 44 4.40 -0.01 8.47
C SER A 44 3.44 -0.68 7.49
N SER A 45 2.52 0.07 6.89
CA SER A 45 1.59 -0.44 5.88
C SER A 45 2.24 -0.75 4.54
N ALA A 46 3.13 0.11 4.04
CA ALA A 46 3.90 -0.17 2.84
C ALA A 46 4.76 -1.43 3.02
N VAL A 47 5.38 -1.59 4.20
CA VAL A 47 6.11 -2.81 4.56
C VAL A 47 5.19 -4.04 4.60
N LEU A 48 4.01 -3.95 5.22
CA LEU A 48 3.02 -5.02 5.22
C LEU A 48 2.62 -5.42 3.79
N LEU A 49 2.42 -4.46 2.88
CA LEU A 49 2.11 -4.72 1.48
C LEU A 49 3.24 -5.46 0.73
N ILE A 50 4.49 -5.08 0.96
CA ILE A 50 5.65 -5.77 0.40
C ILE A 50 5.74 -7.20 0.93
N MET A 51 5.54 -7.38 2.23
CA MET A 51 5.48 -8.71 2.84
C MET A 51 4.36 -9.55 2.24
N THR A 52 3.19 -8.96 1.96
CA THR A 52 2.08 -9.68 1.31
C THR A 52 2.41 -10.11 -0.11
N ALA A 53 3.16 -9.30 -0.86
CA ALA A 53 3.63 -9.68 -2.18
C ALA A 53 4.65 -10.83 -2.12
N TYR A 54 5.49 -10.88 -1.07
CA TYR A 54 6.46 -11.95 -0.88
C TYR A 54 5.81 -13.31 -0.57
N ILE A 55 4.63 -13.32 0.07
CA ILE A 55 3.85 -14.53 0.36
C ILE A 55 3.59 -15.38 -0.89
N PHE A 56 3.56 -14.77 -2.08
CA PHE A 56 3.35 -15.50 -3.34
C PHE A 56 4.51 -16.43 -3.73
N LYS A 57 5.70 -16.24 -3.17
CA LYS A 57 6.87 -17.10 -3.41
C LYS A 57 6.94 -18.32 -2.48
N LEU A 58 6.10 -18.37 -1.45
CA LEU A 58 6.13 -19.42 -0.42
C LEU A 58 5.35 -20.68 -0.83
N GLY A 59 5.78 -21.83 -0.29
CA GLY A 59 5.06 -23.10 -0.41
C GLY A 59 3.69 -23.07 0.28
N LYS A 60 2.79 -24.01 -0.03
CA LYS A 60 1.36 -23.97 0.38
C LYS A 60 1.14 -23.79 1.89
N TYR A 61 1.86 -24.53 2.73
CA TYR A 61 1.75 -24.45 4.19
C TYR A 61 2.38 -23.17 4.75
N GLN A 62 3.58 -22.83 4.27
CA GLN A 62 4.26 -21.58 4.62
C GLN A 62 3.44 -20.34 4.24
N LYS A 63 2.69 -20.42 3.13
CA LYS A 63 1.79 -19.38 2.66
C LYS A 63 0.65 -19.12 3.64
N LEU A 64 0.03 -20.19 4.16
CA LEU A 64 -1.03 -20.09 5.18
C LEU A 64 -0.50 -19.43 6.47
N CYS A 65 0.64 -19.90 6.97
CA CYS A 65 1.28 -19.32 8.15
C CYS A 65 1.66 -17.85 7.95
N ALA A 66 2.20 -17.49 6.78
CA ALA A 66 2.58 -16.13 6.48
C ALA A 66 1.37 -15.19 6.33
N VAL A 67 0.25 -15.67 5.78
CA VAL A 67 -1.01 -14.92 5.72
C VAL A 67 -1.58 -14.69 7.13
N LEU A 68 -1.58 -15.71 7.98
CA LEU A 68 -2.02 -15.56 9.37
C LEU A 68 -1.15 -14.55 10.13
N ASN A 69 0.17 -14.65 10.00
CA ASN A 69 1.10 -13.69 10.59
C ASN A 69 0.83 -12.27 10.10
N LEU A 70 0.58 -12.08 8.80
CA LEU A 70 0.27 -10.78 8.23
C LEU A 70 -1.05 -10.20 8.79
N LEU A 71 -2.10 -11.03 8.92
CA LEU A 71 -3.36 -10.60 9.53
C LEU A 71 -3.20 -10.21 10.99
N ILE A 72 -2.41 -10.98 11.76
CA ILE A 72 -2.08 -10.66 13.14
C ILE A 72 -1.30 -9.35 13.20
N SER A 73 -0.24 -9.19 12.41
CA SER A 73 0.55 -7.95 12.35
C SER A 73 -0.28 -6.73 11.94
N ALA A 74 -1.19 -6.89 10.97
CA ALA A 74 -2.12 -5.83 10.58
C ALA A 74 -3.06 -5.45 11.73
N THR A 75 -3.58 -6.43 12.45
CA THR A 75 -4.46 -6.24 13.61
C THR A 75 -3.69 -5.58 14.77
N THR A 76 -2.49 -6.06 15.07
CA THR A 76 -1.61 -5.45 16.09
C THR A 76 -1.24 -4.03 15.72
N LEU A 77 -0.92 -3.75 14.46
CA LEU A 77 -0.63 -2.40 13.97
C LEU A 77 -1.86 -1.50 14.16
N TYR A 78 -3.05 -1.98 13.80
CA TYR A 78 -4.31 -1.28 14.00
C TYR A 78 -4.52 -0.94 15.49
N PHE A 79 -4.46 -1.91 16.40
CA PHE A 79 -4.70 -1.66 17.83
C PHE A 79 -3.58 -0.84 18.50
N SER A 80 -2.34 -1.00 18.07
CA SER A 80 -1.20 -0.22 18.58
C SER A 80 -1.32 1.27 18.26
N THR A 81 -2.11 1.64 17.24
CA THR A 81 -2.26 3.02 16.77
C THR A 81 -3.70 3.55 16.91
N ALA A 82 -4.67 2.67 17.20
CA ALA A 82 -6.09 2.99 17.42
C ALA A 82 -6.34 3.90 18.63
N HIS A 83 -5.40 3.98 19.58
CA HIS A 83 -5.53 4.92 20.69
C HIS A 83 -5.19 6.37 20.33
N LEU A 84 -4.62 6.64 19.13
CA LEU A 84 -4.15 7.99 18.82
C LEU A 84 -4.86 8.68 17.64
N PHE A 85 -4.97 8.14 16.41
CA PHE A 85 -5.44 9.01 15.31
C PHE A 85 -6.05 8.29 14.10
N PHE A 86 -6.90 7.28 14.31
CA PHE A 86 -7.58 6.64 13.17
C PHE A 86 -8.80 7.43 12.71
N SER A 87 -8.65 8.17 11.60
CA SER A 87 -9.80 8.47 10.74
C SER A 87 -10.29 7.16 10.12
N PRO A 88 -11.61 6.94 9.96
CA PRO A 88 -12.17 5.77 9.27
C PRO A 88 -11.54 5.53 7.88
N VAL A 89 -11.05 6.59 7.24
CA VAL A 89 -10.37 6.55 5.94
C VAL A 89 -9.04 5.80 5.99
N GLN A 90 -8.34 5.81 7.12
CA GLN A 90 -7.06 5.10 7.28
C GLN A 90 -7.27 3.58 7.36
N PHE A 91 -8.46 3.07 7.67
CA PHE A 91 -8.73 1.62 7.66
C PHE A 91 -8.61 1.01 6.25
N PHE A 92 -8.83 1.82 5.20
CA PHE A 92 -8.68 1.40 3.81
C PHE A 92 -7.25 1.00 3.43
N ILE A 93 -6.27 1.26 4.30
CA ILE A 93 -4.87 0.82 4.17
C ILE A 93 -4.70 -0.70 4.09
N PHE A 94 -5.62 -1.45 4.72
CA PHE A 94 -5.57 -2.91 4.76
C PHE A 94 -6.27 -3.57 3.57
N LEU A 95 -7.03 -2.81 2.79
CA LEU A 95 -7.80 -3.31 1.66
C LEU A 95 -6.93 -3.99 0.59
N PRO A 96 -5.79 -3.39 0.14
CA PRO A 96 -4.93 -4.05 -0.83
C PRO A 96 -4.31 -5.34 -0.28
N ALA A 97 -3.92 -5.36 1.00
CA ALA A 97 -3.40 -6.55 1.66
C ALA A 97 -4.44 -7.68 1.70
N LEU A 98 -5.70 -7.35 1.99
CA LEU A 98 -6.81 -8.31 1.98
C LEU A 98 -7.05 -8.89 0.57
N PHE A 99 -7.02 -8.06 -0.47
CA PHE A 99 -7.16 -8.55 -1.84
C PHE A 99 -5.94 -9.36 -2.31
N PHE A 100 -4.74 -9.07 -1.81
CA PHE A 100 -3.56 -9.91 -2.01
C PHE A 100 -3.73 -11.29 -1.38
N VAL A 101 -4.28 -11.38 -0.17
CA VAL A 101 -4.62 -12.67 0.44
C VAL A 101 -5.64 -13.42 -0.41
N LEU A 102 -6.67 -12.74 -0.90
CA LEU A 102 -7.70 -13.34 -1.76
C LEU A 102 -7.08 -13.85 -3.08
N LEU A 103 -6.20 -13.06 -3.70
CA LEU A 103 -5.44 -13.45 -4.89
C LEU A 103 -4.54 -14.66 -4.62
N ALA A 104 -3.95 -14.74 -3.42
CA ALA A 104 -3.06 -15.83 -3.01
C ALA A 104 -3.77 -17.20 -2.94
N PHE A 105 -5.07 -17.23 -2.66
CA PHE A 105 -5.87 -18.46 -2.59
C PHE A 105 -6.84 -18.65 -3.77
N ALA A 106 -6.93 -17.68 -4.68
CA ALA A 106 -7.79 -17.75 -5.86
C ALA A 106 -7.42 -18.91 -6.79
N ARG A 107 -8.26 -19.96 -6.78
CA ARG A 107 -8.16 -21.11 -7.69
C ARG A 107 -8.86 -20.87 -9.03
N LEU A 108 -9.93 -20.06 -9.03
CA LEU A 108 -10.71 -19.72 -10.21
C LEU A 108 -10.11 -18.52 -10.94
N GLU A 109 -10.00 -18.59 -12.28
CA GLU A 109 -9.44 -17.49 -13.07
C GLU A 109 -10.25 -16.19 -12.96
N LYS A 110 -11.58 -16.26 -12.92
CA LYS A 110 -12.45 -15.09 -12.74
C LYS A 110 -12.17 -14.38 -11.41
N VAL A 111 -12.01 -15.14 -10.33
CA VAL A 111 -11.66 -14.60 -9.00
C VAL A 111 -10.28 -13.98 -9.04
N ARG A 112 -9.30 -14.63 -9.68
CA ARG A 112 -7.93 -14.12 -9.83
C ARG A 112 -7.90 -12.78 -10.59
N ALA A 113 -8.65 -12.66 -11.68
CA ALA A 113 -8.74 -11.43 -12.47
C ALA A 113 -9.39 -10.29 -11.65
N LEU A 114 -10.49 -10.60 -10.96
CA LEU A 114 -11.16 -9.64 -10.08
C LEU A 114 -10.25 -9.17 -8.94
N SER A 115 -9.53 -10.08 -8.28
CA SER A 115 -8.59 -9.71 -7.21
C SER A 115 -7.48 -8.80 -7.71
N LYS A 116 -6.93 -9.06 -8.90
CA LYS A 116 -5.92 -8.17 -9.52
C LYS A 116 -6.45 -6.76 -9.74
N PHE A 117 -7.68 -6.65 -10.25
CA PHE A 117 -8.34 -5.36 -10.45
C PHE A 117 -8.56 -4.62 -9.13
N LEU A 118 -9.07 -5.32 -8.12
CA LEU A 118 -9.31 -4.77 -6.78
C LEU A 118 -8.01 -4.34 -6.07
N ILE A 119 -6.91 -5.09 -6.25
CA ILE A 119 -5.58 -4.70 -5.76
C ILE A 119 -5.16 -3.36 -6.39
N LEU A 120 -5.27 -3.21 -7.72
CA LEU A 120 -4.92 -1.95 -8.37
C LEU A 120 -5.78 -0.79 -7.90
N LEU A 121 -7.10 -1.00 -7.84
CA LEU A 121 -8.03 0.05 -7.41
C LEU A 121 -7.76 0.49 -5.97
N SER A 122 -7.56 -0.46 -5.06
CA SER A 122 -7.24 -0.16 -3.66
C SER A 122 -5.89 0.52 -3.50
N LEU A 123 -4.86 0.14 -4.26
CA LEU A 123 -3.56 0.83 -4.26
C LEU A 123 -3.67 2.26 -4.79
N LEU A 124 -4.49 2.52 -5.82
CA LEU A 124 -4.72 3.86 -6.35
C LEU A 124 -5.45 4.76 -5.36
N ILE A 125 -6.48 4.24 -4.69
CA ILE A 125 -7.18 4.94 -3.61
C ILE A 125 -6.17 5.28 -2.52
N TRP A 126 -5.32 4.32 -2.14
CA TRP A 126 -4.33 4.52 -1.10
C TRP A 126 -3.26 5.57 -1.48
N CYS A 127 -2.77 5.54 -2.72
CA CYS A 127 -1.86 6.57 -3.24
C CYS A 127 -2.49 7.98 -3.20
N SER A 128 -3.78 8.07 -3.53
CA SER A 128 -4.53 9.33 -3.48
C SER A 128 -4.66 9.88 -2.05
N ILE A 129 -4.90 9.00 -1.07
CA ILE A 129 -4.94 9.35 0.36
C ILE A 129 -3.57 9.85 0.82
N HIS A 130 -2.50 9.09 0.54
CA HIS A 130 -1.12 9.50 0.82
C HIS A 130 -0.80 10.87 0.22
N PHE A 131 -1.15 11.09 -1.04
CA PHE A 131 -0.88 12.36 -1.72
C PHE A 131 -1.62 13.54 -1.07
N THR A 132 -2.91 13.35 -0.75
CA THR A 132 -3.73 14.40 -0.13
C THR A 132 -3.20 14.77 1.26
N GLN A 133 -2.83 13.76 2.05
CA GLN A 133 -2.28 13.98 3.39
C GLN A 133 -0.88 14.60 3.33
N LEU A 134 -0.07 14.26 2.33
CA LEU A 134 1.23 14.91 2.12
C LEU A 134 1.05 16.41 1.85
N LYS A 135 0.09 16.75 0.99
CA LYS A 135 -0.25 18.15 0.69
C LYS A 135 -0.75 18.89 1.93
N GLN A 136 -1.60 18.26 2.73
CA GLN A 136 -2.07 18.85 3.99
C GLN A 136 -0.92 19.13 4.95
N LEU A 137 0.01 18.19 5.08
CA LEU A 137 1.19 18.34 5.93
C LEU A 137 2.11 19.45 5.42
N GLN A 138 2.35 19.50 4.11
CA GLN A 138 3.11 20.60 3.48
C GLN A 138 2.44 21.96 3.70
N ALA A 139 1.12 22.06 3.53
CA ALA A 139 0.36 23.29 3.77
C ALA A 139 0.43 23.72 5.24
N TYR A 140 0.34 22.77 6.17
CA TYR A 140 0.48 23.02 7.61
C TYR A 140 1.85 23.67 7.92
N TYR A 141 2.94 23.08 7.41
CA TYR A 141 4.28 23.64 7.60
C TYR A 141 4.47 24.99 6.91
N GLN A 142 3.83 25.23 5.76
CA GLN A 142 3.85 26.55 5.10
C GLN A 142 3.16 27.64 5.93
N THR A 143 2.16 27.28 6.75
CA THR A 143 1.47 28.24 7.64
C THR A 143 2.21 28.51 8.95
N GLN A 144 3.17 27.66 9.33
CA GLN A 144 4.04 27.94 10.45
C GLN A 144 5.08 28.98 10.02
N HIS A 145 4.85 30.25 10.40
CA HIS A 145 5.74 31.40 10.14
C HIS A 145 7.08 31.32 10.93
N THR A 146 7.73 30.15 10.99
CA THR A 146 8.98 29.94 11.72
C THR A 146 10.23 30.06 10.85
N GLY A 147 10.09 30.31 9.54
CA GLY A 147 11.21 30.42 8.60
C GLY A 147 11.88 29.09 8.26
N GLU A 148 11.47 28.00 8.92
CA GLU A 148 11.90 26.64 8.60
C GLU A 148 10.97 26.04 7.54
N SER A 149 11.54 25.63 6.41
CA SER A 149 10.77 25.00 5.34
C SER A 149 10.59 23.51 5.63
N TRP A 150 9.46 22.93 5.23
CA TRP A 150 9.20 21.47 5.30
C TRP A 150 10.31 20.62 4.65
N GLN A 151 11.12 21.22 3.76
CA GLN A 151 12.26 20.58 3.12
C GLN A 151 13.42 20.33 4.10
N GLN A 152 13.57 21.12 5.17
CA GLN A 152 14.63 20.94 6.18
C GLN A 152 14.37 19.73 7.08
N PHE A 153 13.11 19.39 7.34
CA PHE A 153 12.74 18.21 8.13
C PHE A 153 12.92 16.89 7.36
N GLY A 154 12.95 16.94 6.02
CA GLY A 154 13.11 15.78 5.16
C GLY A 154 14.48 15.63 4.49
N ALA A 155 15.46 16.47 4.84
CA ALA A 155 16.80 16.49 4.26
C ALA A 155 17.89 15.92 5.21
N LEU A 156 17.50 14.97 6.06
CA LEU A 156 18.44 14.13 6.81
C LEU A 156 18.82 12.88 6.01
#